data_AF-A0A0R1MIB0-F1
#
_entry.id   AF-A0A0R1MIB0-F1
#
_cell.length_a   1.000
_cell.length_b   1.000
_cell.length_c   1.000
_cell.angle_alpha   90.00
_cell.angle_beta   90.00
_cell.angle_gamma   90.00
#
_symmetry.space_group_name_H-M   'P 1'
#
loop_
_entity.id
_entity.type
_entity.pdbx_description
1 polymer ?
#
loop_
_entity_poly.entity_id
_entity_poly.type
_entity_poly.pdbx_seq_one_letter_code
_entity_poly.pdbx_strand_id
1 'polypeptide(L)'
;MERLLKLAEKEHIEIIWSQELSPTTPPIAAYNLRCIIMNSNWYNPNQFIFQLAHELSHLIYGDPLDLYLYNQTPAQKFKIEAQTNDYAIQIILHLYNESPYNRINIVSFMQEYAIPTHLESRVRFLINTL
;
A
#
# COMPACT_ATOMS: atom_id res chain seq x y z
N MET A 1 7.52 -7.11 6.84
CA MET A 1 6.46 -6.66 7.78
C MET A 1 7.01 -5.68 8.80
N GLU A 2 7.98 -6.08 9.62
CA GLU A 2 8.56 -5.25 10.70
C GLU A 2 8.92 -3.81 10.27
N ARG A 3 9.50 -3.64 9.08
CA ARG A 3 9.88 -2.32 8.56
C ARG A 3 8.67 -1.40 8.31
N LEU A 4 7.54 -1.95 7.86
CA LEU A 4 6.29 -1.19 7.69
C LEU A 4 5.67 -0.82 9.04
N LEU A 5 5.73 -1.72 10.02
CA LEU A 5 5.24 -1.42 11.37
C LEU A 5 6.07 -0.30 12.02
N LYS A 6 7.40 -0.31 11.85
CA LYS A 6 8.28 0.79 12.27
C LYS A 6 7.98 2.09 11.55
N LEU A 7 7.66 2.04 10.25
CA LEU A 7 7.21 3.22 9.51
C LEU A 7 5.89 3.75 10.08
N ALA A 8 4.91 2.88 10.34
CA ALA A 8 3.63 3.27 10.94
C ALA A 8 3.84 3.95 12.30
N GLU A 9 4.66 3.36 13.17
CA GLU A 9 5.02 3.93 14.47
C GLU A 9 5.65 5.32 14.35
N LYS A 10 6.63 5.46 13.44
CA LYS A 10 7.31 6.73 13.17
C LYS A 10 6.35 7.82 12.70
N GLU A 11 5.37 7.45 11.87
CA GLU A 11 4.37 8.37 11.31
C GLU A 11 3.12 8.52 12.21
N HIS A 12 3.18 8.00 13.45
CA HIS A 12 2.10 8.02 14.43
C HIS A 12 0.78 7.45 13.89
N ILE A 13 0.87 6.29 13.22
CA ILE A 13 -0.26 5.54 12.67
C ILE A 13 -0.46 4.27 13.48
N GLU A 14 -1.67 4.07 14.01
CA GLU A 14 -2.03 2.85 14.72
C GLU A 14 -2.41 1.74 13.72
N ILE A 15 -1.90 0.52 13.93
CA ILE A 15 -2.25 -0.65 13.13
C ILE A 15 -3.06 -1.62 13.98
N ILE A 16 -4.31 -1.86 13.59
CA ILE A 16 -5.24 -2.75 14.28
C ILE A 16 -5.46 -3.99 13.41
N TRP A 17 -5.19 -5.17 13.96
CA TRP A 17 -5.45 -6.45 13.28
C TRP A 17 -6.80 -7.01 13.73
N SER A 18 -7.75 -7.15 12.81
CA SER A 18 -9.12 -7.57 13.09
C SER A 18 -9.44 -8.93 12.48
N GLN A 19 -10.12 -9.79 13.24
CA GLN A 19 -10.71 -11.06 12.79
C GLN A 19 -12.23 -10.96 12.58
N GLU A 20 -12.80 -9.76 12.63
CA GLU A 20 -14.25 -9.54 12.47
C GLU A 20 -14.66 -9.34 11.00
N LEU A 21 -13.69 -9.15 10.11
CA LEU A 21 -13.94 -8.87 8.69
C LEU A 21 -14.08 -10.18 7.88
N SER A 22 -14.91 -10.15 6.84
CA SER A 22 -15.00 -11.25 5.86
C SER A 22 -13.62 -11.50 5.23
N PRO A 23 -13.26 -12.74 4.86
CA PRO A 23 -12.00 -13.05 4.19
C PRO A 23 -11.71 -12.27 2.91
N THR A 24 -12.72 -11.64 2.30
CA THR A 24 -12.61 -10.85 1.07
C THR A 24 -12.77 -9.34 1.29
N THR A 25 -12.94 -8.88 2.53
CA THR A 25 -12.97 -7.45 2.84
C THR A 25 -11.53 -6.93 2.92
N PRO A 26 -11.13 -5.95 2.10
CA PRO A 26 -9.78 -5.41 2.17
C PRO A 26 -9.57 -4.63 3.48
N PRO A 27 -8.31 -4.36 3.87
CA PRO A 27 -8.00 -3.38 4.89
C PRO A 27 -8.57 -2.00 4.59
N ILE A 28 -8.55 -1.13 5.60
CA ILE A 28 -9.00 0.25 5.45
C ILE A 28 -8.17 1.21 6.30
N ALA A 29 -7.75 2.31 5.69
CA ALA A 29 -7.19 3.48 6.35
C ALA A 29 -8.29 4.45 6.81
N ALA A 30 -8.32 4.78 8.10
CA ALA A 30 -9.17 5.80 8.67
C ALA A 30 -8.37 7.08 8.91
N TYR A 31 -8.41 8.01 7.94
CA TYR A 31 -7.59 9.23 7.93
C TYR A 31 -7.69 10.05 9.23
N ASN A 32 -8.90 10.36 9.67
CA ASN A 32 -9.12 11.20 10.86
C ASN A 32 -8.70 10.54 12.17
N LEU A 33 -8.64 9.21 12.21
CA LEU A 33 -8.22 8.44 13.38
C LEU A 33 -6.73 8.08 13.32
N ARG A 34 -6.07 8.35 12.19
CA ARG A 34 -4.71 7.89 11.87
C ARG A 34 -4.52 6.41 12.24
N CYS A 35 -5.48 5.58 11.86
CA CYS A 35 -5.39 4.14 12.08
C CYS A 35 -5.66 3.37 10.80
N ILE A 36 -5.11 2.16 10.74
CA ILE A 36 -5.34 1.19 9.67
C ILE A 36 -5.91 -0.06 10.31
N ILE A 37 -7.05 -0.52 9.80
CA ILE A 37 -7.66 -1.79 10.20
C ILE A 37 -7.24 -2.83 9.16
N MET A 38 -6.31 -3.70 9.53
CA MET A 38 -5.88 -4.85 8.75
C MET A 38 -6.83 -6.03 8.97
N ASN A 39 -7.13 -6.78 7.91
CA ASN A 39 -7.97 -7.97 7.96
C ASN A 39 -7.12 -9.24 8.19
N SER A 40 -7.13 -9.78 9.41
CA SER A 40 -6.44 -11.03 9.74
C SER A 40 -7.08 -12.26 9.10
N ASN A 41 -8.35 -12.20 8.67
CA ASN A 41 -9.03 -13.30 7.98
C ASN A 41 -8.80 -13.30 6.47
N TRP A 42 -8.03 -12.36 5.93
CA TRP A 42 -7.82 -12.24 4.49
C TRP A 42 -7.34 -13.55 3.87
N TYR A 43 -7.97 -13.95 2.77
CA TYR A 43 -7.75 -15.26 2.15
C TYR A 43 -6.31 -15.49 1.67
N ASN A 44 -5.51 -14.44 1.47
CA ASN A 44 -4.14 -14.53 0.97
C ASN A 44 -3.16 -13.69 1.81
N PRO A 45 -2.61 -14.22 2.91
CA PRO A 45 -1.69 -13.50 3.80
C PRO A 45 -0.43 -12.96 3.12
N ASN A 46 -0.02 -13.50 1.97
CA ASN A 46 1.14 -12.99 1.22
C ASN A 46 0.92 -11.53 0.76
N GLN A 47 -0.34 -11.10 0.63
CA GLN A 47 -0.70 -9.74 0.23
C GLN A 47 -0.61 -8.71 1.35
N PHE A 48 -0.37 -9.13 2.60
CA PHE A 48 -0.35 -8.20 3.74
C PHE A 48 0.71 -7.11 3.63
N ILE A 49 1.88 -7.41 3.04
CA ILE A 49 2.91 -6.38 2.85
C ILE A 49 2.42 -5.30 1.91
N PHE A 50 1.88 -5.69 0.75
CA PHE A 50 1.36 -4.73 -0.22
C PHE A 50 0.14 -3.98 0.29
N GLN A 51 -0.81 -4.68 0.91
CA GLN A 51 -1.99 -4.05 1.50
C GLN A 51 -1.63 -3.04 2.58
N LEU A 52 -0.73 -3.38 3.51
CA LEU A 52 -0.33 -2.44 4.55
C LEU A 52 0.42 -1.24 3.96
N ALA A 53 1.31 -1.45 2.98
CA ALA A 53 1.99 -0.37 2.29
C ALA A 53 1.00 0.55 1.53
N HIS A 54 -0.06 -0.03 0.94
CA HIS A 54 -1.14 0.70 0.30
C HIS A 54 -1.92 1.57 1.30
N GLU A 55 -2.40 1.00 2.40
CA GLU A 55 -3.13 1.77 3.41
C GLU A 55 -2.25 2.84 4.09
N LEU A 56 -0.97 2.55 4.33
CA LEU A 56 -0.01 3.55 4.81
C LEU A 56 0.15 4.70 3.82
N SER A 57 0.12 4.40 2.52
CA SER A 57 0.24 5.43 1.48
C SER A 57 -0.91 6.42 1.51
N HIS A 58 -2.14 5.97 1.78
CA HIS A 58 -3.28 6.87 1.97
C HIS A 58 -3.05 7.85 3.13
N LEU A 59 -2.42 7.42 4.22
CA LEU A 59 -2.23 8.25 5.42
C LEU A 59 -0.99 9.14 5.35
N ILE A 60 0.09 8.67 4.73
CA ILE A 60 1.39 9.37 4.69
C ILE A 60 1.46 10.33 3.51
N TYR A 61 0.97 9.92 2.34
CA TYR A 61 1.14 10.66 1.08
C TYR A 61 -0.18 11.11 0.43
N GLY A 62 -1.33 10.64 0.93
CA GLY A 62 -2.64 11.06 0.42
C GLY A 62 -2.93 12.54 0.69
N ASP A 63 -3.70 13.16 -0.21
CA ASP A 63 -4.17 14.52 0.00
C ASP A 63 -5.30 14.51 1.04
N PRO A 64 -5.29 15.36 2.09
CA PRO A 64 -6.42 15.46 3.01
C PRO A 64 -7.78 15.66 2.32
N LEU A 65 -7.80 16.28 1.14
CA LEU A 65 -9.00 16.45 0.31
C LEU A 65 -9.52 15.14 -0.27
N ASP A 66 -8.69 14.10 -0.39
CA ASP A 66 -9.08 12.80 -0.90
C ASP A 66 -10.21 12.19 -0.06
N LEU A 67 -10.26 12.46 1.26
CA LEU A 67 -11.37 12.03 2.12
C LEU A 67 -12.74 12.48 1.59
N TYR A 68 -12.80 13.69 1.02
CA TYR A 68 -14.02 14.26 0.47
C TYR A 68 -14.23 13.87 -0.99
N LEU A 69 -13.15 13.66 -1.75
CA LEU A 69 -13.18 13.40 -3.20
C LEU A 69 -13.33 11.91 -3.55
N TYR A 70 -12.91 11.00 -2.67
CA TYR A 70 -12.80 9.57 -2.94
C TYR A 70 -14.10 8.93 -3.44
N ASN A 71 -15.24 9.34 -2.89
CA ASN A 71 -16.56 8.81 -3.26
C ASN A 71 -17.37 9.75 -4.16
N GLN A 72 -16.80 10.82 -4.69
CA GLN A 72 -17.53 11.78 -5.53
C GLN A 72 -17.77 11.24 -6.95
N THR A 73 -16.74 10.66 -7.57
CA THR A 73 -16.87 10.03 -8.90
C THR A 73 -15.98 8.79 -9.03
N PRO A 74 -16.35 7.81 -9.88
CA PRO A 74 -15.48 6.67 -10.18
C PRO A 74 -14.10 7.08 -10.69
N ALA A 75 -14.02 8.15 -11.49
CA ALA A 75 -12.75 8.64 -12.04
C ALA A 75 -11.83 9.21 -10.95
N GLN A 76 -12.35 9.96 -9.98
CA GLN A 76 -11.57 10.46 -8.85
C GLN A 76 -11.09 9.32 -7.97
N LYS A 77 -11.97 8.37 -7.64
CA LYS A 77 -11.59 7.15 -6.91
C LYS A 77 -10.43 6.44 -7.60
N PHE A 78 -10.56 6.19 -8.90
CA PHE A 78 -9.53 5.49 -9.67
C PHE A 78 -8.18 6.23 -9.66
N LYS A 79 -8.22 7.57 -9.75
CA LYS A 79 -7.01 8.39 -9.71
C LYS A 79 -6.31 8.29 -8.35
N ILE A 80 -7.07 8.41 -7.25
CA ILE A 80 -6.53 8.33 -5.88
C ILE A 80 -5.93 6.94 -5.62
N GLU A 81 -6.64 5.88 -5.97
CA GLU A 81 -6.18 4.49 -5.87
C GLU A 81 -4.91 4.24 -6.70
N ALA A 82 -4.85 4.74 -7.94
CA ALA A 82 -3.68 4.60 -8.79
C ALA A 82 -2.45 5.30 -8.20
N GLN A 83 -2.61 6.52 -7.69
CA GLN A 83 -1.54 7.26 -7.04
C GLN A 83 -1.09 6.57 -5.74
N THR A 84 -2.03 6.03 -4.96
CA THR A 84 -1.75 5.29 -3.72
C THR A 84 -0.96 4.01 -4.00
N ASN A 85 -1.30 3.29 -5.08
CA ASN A 85 -0.52 2.13 -5.54
C ASN A 85 0.93 2.48 -5.90
N ASP A 86 1.15 3.62 -6.56
CA ASP A 86 2.52 4.07 -6.88
C ASP A 86 3.33 4.35 -5.60
N TYR A 87 2.73 5.01 -4.60
CA TYR A 87 3.37 5.24 -3.31
C TYR A 87 3.63 3.95 -2.53
N ALA A 88 2.72 2.98 -2.59
CA ALA A 88 2.90 1.69 -1.93
C ALA A 88 4.12 0.94 -2.50
N ILE A 89 4.25 0.93 -3.83
CA ILE A 89 5.41 0.36 -4.51
C ILE A 89 6.69 1.09 -4.09
N GLN A 90 6.65 2.42 -4.02
CA GLN A 90 7.79 3.22 -3.56
C GLN A 90 8.19 2.90 -2.12
N ILE A 91 7.24 2.81 -1.18
CA ILE A 91 7.52 2.41 0.21
C ILE A 91 8.24 1.06 0.24
N ILE A 92 7.73 0.08 -0.51
CA ILE A 92 8.31 -1.27 -0.53
C ILE A 92 9.74 -1.24 -1.11
N LEU A 93 9.97 -0.51 -2.22
CA LEU A 93 11.29 -0.33 -2.80
C LEU A 93 12.27 0.25 -1.76
N HIS A 94 11.91 1.36 -1.11
CA HIS A 94 12.79 2.05 -0.16
C HIS A 94 13.06 1.27 1.12
N LEU A 95 12.08 0.52 1.63
CA LEU A 95 12.25 -0.19 2.90
C LEU A 95 12.94 -1.54 2.75
N TYR A 96 12.74 -2.24 1.63
CA TYR A 96 13.15 -3.63 1.49
C TYR A 96 14.21 -3.87 0.42
N ASN A 97 14.57 -2.86 -0.39
CA ASN A 97 15.57 -3.01 -1.44
C ASN A 97 16.66 -1.95 -1.31
N GLU A 98 17.83 -2.25 -1.86
CA GLU A 98 18.95 -1.32 -1.91
C GLU A 98 18.99 -0.62 -3.27
N SER A 99 19.27 0.68 -3.25
CA SER A 99 19.53 1.45 -4.47
C SER A 99 20.89 1.08 -5.07
N PRO A 100 21.05 1.04 -6.41
CA PRO A 100 20.07 1.44 -7.44
C PRO A 100 19.03 0.36 -7.73
N TYR A 101 17.76 0.78 -7.84
CA TYR A 101 16.63 -0.14 -8.04
C TYR A 101 16.61 -0.80 -9.42
N ASN A 102 17.28 -0.21 -10.42
CA ASN A 102 17.31 -0.73 -11.80
C ASN A 102 17.88 -2.15 -11.98
N ARG A 103 18.44 -2.75 -10.91
CA ARG A 103 18.92 -4.14 -10.90
C ARG A 103 17.89 -5.14 -10.38
N ILE A 104 16.77 -4.66 -9.86
CA ILE A 104 15.71 -5.51 -9.31
C ILE A 104 15.06 -6.32 -10.43
N ASN A 105 14.97 -7.64 -10.24
CA ASN A 105 14.13 -8.47 -11.09
C ASN A 105 12.66 -8.18 -10.79
N ILE A 106 11.97 -7.53 -11.73
CA ILE A 106 10.57 -7.08 -11.57
C ILE A 106 9.64 -8.25 -11.21
N VAL A 107 9.82 -9.41 -11.85
CA VAL A 107 8.96 -10.57 -11.61
C VAL A 107 9.16 -11.10 -10.19
N SER A 108 10.40 -11.28 -9.76
CA SER A 108 10.72 -11.72 -8.40
C SER A 108 10.23 -10.73 -7.35
N PHE A 109 10.41 -9.43 -7.58
CA PHE A 109 9.94 -8.36 -6.69
C PHE A 109 8.41 -8.39 -6.54
N MET A 110 7.66 -8.45 -7.65
CA MET A 110 6.21 -8.50 -7.58
C MET A 110 5.70 -9.77 -6.90
N GLN A 111 6.36 -10.91 -7.12
CA GLN A 111 6.02 -12.17 -6.46
C GLN A 111 6.28 -12.13 -4.96
N GLU A 112 7.46 -11.64 -4.54
CA GLU A 112 7.89 -11.57 -3.15
C GLU A 112 6.94 -10.73 -2.30
N TYR A 113 6.50 -9.59 -2.83
CA TYR A 113 5.61 -8.66 -2.12
C TYR A 113 4.14 -8.83 -2.50
N ALA A 114 3.80 -9.88 -3.26
CA ALA A 114 2.45 -10.18 -3.77
C ALA A 114 1.75 -8.97 -4.41
N ILE A 115 2.50 -8.19 -5.18
CA ILE A 115 2.01 -7.02 -5.91
C ILE A 115 1.07 -7.49 -7.03
N PRO A 116 -0.13 -6.91 -7.17
CA PRO A 116 -1.05 -7.26 -8.25
C PRO A 116 -0.42 -7.15 -9.64
N THR A 117 -0.62 -8.17 -10.47
CA THR A 117 0.00 -8.26 -11.81
C THR A 117 -0.36 -7.11 -12.74
N HIS A 118 -1.56 -6.53 -12.60
CA HIS A 118 -1.98 -5.37 -13.39
C HIS A 118 -1.16 -4.10 -13.10
N LEU A 119 -0.35 -4.09 -12.02
CA LEU A 119 0.57 -3.00 -11.70
C LEU A 119 1.98 -3.18 -12.29
N GLU A 120 2.26 -4.24 -13.06
CA GLU A 120 3.60 -4.50 -13.60
C GLU A 120 4.18 -3.32 -14.38
N SER A 121 3.35 -2.66 -15.21
CA SER A 121 3.77 -1.48 -15.97
C SER A 121 4.19 -0.32 -15.05
N ARG A 122 3.49 -0.14 -13.91
CA ARG A 122 3.82 0.85 -12.90
C ARG A 122 5.10 0.51 -12.15
N VAL A 123 5.25 -0.74 -11.71
CA VAL A 123 6.47 -1.24 -11.05
C VAL A 123 7.69 -1.02 -11.96
N ARG A 124 7.58 -1.38 -13.25
CA ARG A 124 8.63 -1.16 -14.23
C ARG A 124 8.96 0.32 -14.41
N PHE A 125 7.96 1.19 -14.46
CA PHE A 125 8.18 2.63 -14.57
C PHE A 125 8.93 3.19 -13.36
N LEU A 126 8.50 2.83 -12.13
CA LEU A 126 9.10 3.35 -10.90
C LEU A 126 10.54 2.85 -10.69
N ILE A 127 10.81 1.57 -10.94
CA ILE A 127 12.16 0.99 -10.82
C ILE A 127 13.19 1.66 -11.75
N ASN A 128 12.76 2.21 -12.87
CA ASN A 128 13.64 2.87 -13.84
C ASN A 128 13.71 4.39 -13.68
N THR A 129 12.87 4.99 -12.83
CA THR A 129 12.81 6.46 -12.65
C THR A 129 13.28 6.93 -11.28
N LEU A 130 13.35 6.04 -10.29
CA LEU A 130 13.89 6.27 -8.95
C LEU A 130 15.35 5.79 -8.84
#